data_AF-A0A133XEI0-F1
#
_entry.id   AF-A0A133XEI0-F1
#
_cell.length_a   1.000
_cell.length_b   1.000
_cell.length_c   1.000
_cell.angle_alpha   90.00
_cell.angle_beta   90.00
_cell.angle_gamma   90.00
#
_symmetry.space_group_name_H-M   'P 1'
#
loop_
_entity.id
_entity.type
_entity.pdbx_description
1 polymer ?
#
loop_
_entity_poly.entity_id
_entity_poly.type
_entity_poly.pdbx_seq_one_letter_code
_entity_poly.pdbx_strand_id
1 'polypeptide(L)'
;MVRFNMFLLLIVVVCALGVVTSQHRARKLFQDLEGEQERARQLDVEYGQLQLELSTWATHPRVEKIARDRLHMVTPDAIGRVVPPAVKKAGR
;
A
#
# COMPACT_ATOMS: atom_id res chain seq x y z
N MET A 1 18.49 -3.88 -62.88
CA MET A 1 18.63 -4.61 -61.61
C MET A 1 19.21 -3.75 -60.48
N VAL A 2 20.45 -3.23 -60.58
CA VAL A 2 21.12 -2.49 -59.47
C VAL A 2 20.33 -1.26 -58.98
N ARG A 3 19.74 -0.47 -59.89
CA ARG A 3 18.97 0.75 -59.54
C ARG A 3 17.77 0.45 -58.63
N PHE A 4 17.08 -0.67 -58.88
CA PHE A 4 15.92 -1.10 -58.09
C PHE A 4 16.34 -1.59 -56.71
N ASN A 5 17.45 -2.34 -56.65
CA ASN A 5 18.02 -2.82 -55.40
C ASN A 5 18.47 -1.66 -54.49
N MET A 6 19.03 -0.60 -55.08
CA MET A 6 19.44 0.60 -54.35
C MET A 6 18.24 1.35 -53.75
N PHE A 7 17.11 1.39 -54.46
CA PHE A 7 15.86 1.94 -53.94
C PHE A 7 15.32 1.14 -52.76
N LEU A 8 15.29 -0.19 -52.85
CA LEU A 8 14.87 -1.04 -51.73
C LEU A 8 15.78 -0.87 -50.51
N LEU A 9 17.10 -0.79 -50.72
CA LEU A 9 18.05 -0.57 -49.64
C LEU A 9 17.77 0.74 -48.92
N LEU A 10 17.53 1.81 -49.67
CA LEU A 10 17.20 3.11 -49.09
C LEU A 10 15.90 3.08 -48.27
N ILE A 11 14.86 2.39 -48.78
CA ILE A 11 13.60 2.20 -48.05
C ILE A 11 13.84 1.46 -46.73
N VAL A 12 14.62 0.37 -46.75
CA VAL A 12 14.93 -0.41 -45.55
C VAL A 12 15.71 0.41 -44.53
N VAL A 13 16.69 1.20 -44.97
CA VAL A 13 17.46 2.09 -44.09
C VAL A 13 16.56 3.12 -43.41
N VAL A 14 15.67 3.77 -44.18
CA VAL A 14 14.70 4.72 -43.63
C VAL A 14 13.77 4.04 -42.63
N CYS A 15 13.29 2.83 -42.94
CA CYS A 15 12.45 2.06 -42.03
C CYS A 15 13.19 1.70 -40.73
N ALA A 16 14.45 1.26 -40.83
CA ALA A 16 15.27 0.93 -39.67
C ALA A 16 15.50 2.15 -38.75
N LEU A 17 15.82 3.31 -39.33
CA LEU A 17 15.96 4.56 -38.58
C LEU A 17 14.63 4.99 -37.93
N GLY A 18 13.50 4.83 -38.63
CA GLY A 18 12.16 5.08 -38.09
C GLY A 18 11.83 4.21 -36.88
N VAL A 19 12.16 2.91 -36.94
CA VAL A 19 11.94 1.98 -35.82
C VAL A 19 12.83 2.34 -34.63
N VAL A 20 14.11 2.62 -34.85
CA VAL A 20 15.05 2.98 -33.76
C VAL A 20 14.60 4.26 -33.05
N THR A 21 14.19 5.27 -33.81
CA THR A 21 13.69 6.53 -33.23
C THR A 21 12.38 6.33 -32.46
N SER A 22 11.47 5.50 -32.96
CA SER A 22 10.23 5.15 -32.27
C SER A 22 10.49 4.38 -30.98
N GLN A 23 11.41 3.42 -30.99
CA GLN A 23 11.81 2.67 -29.80
C GLN A 23 12.48 3.57 -28.75
N HIS A 24 13.28 4.56 -29.19
CA HIS A 24 13.90 5.51 -28.28
C HIS A 24 12.86 6.41 -27.61
N ARG A 25 11.86 6.90 -28.37
CA ARG A 25 10.74 7.67 -27.82
C ARG A 25 9.88 6.83 -26.87
N ALA A 26 9.60 5.58 -27.22
CA ALA A 26 8.83 4.67 -26.37
C ALA A 26 9.54 4.43 -25.03
N ARG A 27 10.86 4.18 -25.04
CA ARG A 27 11.64 4.03 -23.80
C ARG A 27 11.59 5.27 -22.91
N LYS A 28 11.67 6.47 -23.50
CA LYS A 28 11.63 7.71 -22.72
C LYS A 28 10.26 7.90 -22.04
N LEU A 29 9.18 7.70 -22.78
CA LEU A 29 7.82 7.76 -22.23
C LEU A 29 7.57 6.72 -21.13
N PHE A 30 8.13 5.52 -21.29
CA PHE A 30 8.06 4.48 -20.25
C PHE A 30 8.81 4.86 -18.98
N GLN A 31 9.99 5.47 -19.10
CA GLN A 31 10.75 5.93 -17.92
C GLN A 31 10.01 7.00 -17.13
N ASP A 32 9.38 7.96 -17.82
CA ASP A 32 8.58 8.99 -17.16
C ASP A 32 7.39 8.38 -16.41
N LEU A 33 6.74 7.36 -17.00
CA LEU A 33 5.63 6.63 -16.39
C LEU A 33 6.09 5.83 -15.16
N GLU A 34 7.22 5.12 -15.25
CA GLU A 34 7.81 4.39 -14.13
C GLU A 34 8.11 5.30 -12.94
N GLY A 35 8.57 6.54 -13.20
CA GLY A 35 8.83 7.53 -12.16
C GLY A 35 7.59 7.90 -11.33
N GLU A 36 6.47 8.20 -11.99
CA GLU A 36 5.22 8.49 -11.27
C GLU A 36 4.63 7.23 -10.61
N GLN A 37 4.79 6.06 -11.23
CA GLN A 37 4.32 4.80 -10.67
C GLN A 37 5.08 4.41 -9.39
N GLU A 38 6.38 4.69 -9.33
CA GLU A 38 7.17 4.47 -8.12
C GLU A 38 6.75 5.40 -6.99
N ARG A 39 6.42 6.68 -7.28
CA ARG A 39 5.85 7.58 -6.28
C ARG A 39 4.53 7.07 -5.73
N ALA A 40 3.61 6.64 -6.60
CA ALA A 40 2.34 6.06 -6.19
C ALA A 40 2.55 4.85 -5.27
N ARG A 41 3.50 3.97 -5.62
CA ARG A 41 3.85 2.80 -4.80
C ARG A 41 4.38 3.19 -3.42
N GLN A 42 5.18 4.25 -3.31
CA GLN A 42 5.66 4.76 -2.02
C GLN A 42 4.51 5.25 -1.13
N LEU A 43 3.55 5.99 -1.72
CA LEU A 43 2.36 6.46 -1.00
C LEU A 43 1.50 5.29 -0.50
N ASP A 44 1.31 4.24 -1.31
CA ASP A 44 0.56 3.05 -0.88
C ASP A 44 1.22 2.34 0.31
N VAL A 45 2.56 2.27 0.33
CA VAL A 45 3.31 1.69 1.45
C VAL A 45 3.12 2.52 2.71
N GLU A 46 3.26 3.84 2.62
CA GLU A 46 3.07 4.76 3.75
C GLU A 46 1.63 4.67 4.28
N TYR A 47 0.65 4.63 3.39
CA TYR A 47 -0.75 4.42 3.75
C TYR A 47 -0.97 3.09 4.46
N GLY A 48 -0.35 2.00 3.99
CA GLY A 48 -0.38 0.70 4.64
C GLY A 48 0.24 0.74 6.05
N GLN A 49 1.36 1.45 6.22
CA GLN A 49 1.98 1.65 7.54
C GLN A 49 1.05 2.42 8.48
N LEU A 50 0.47 3.54 8.03
CA LEU A 50 -0.51 4.30 8.81
C LEU A 50 -1.71 3.45 9.20
N GLN A 51 -2.19 2.59 8.30
CA GLN A 51 -3.34 1.73 8.60
C GLN A 51 -3.01 0.64 9.62
N LEU A 52 -1.78 0.10 9.59
CA LEU A 52 -1.27 -0.81 10.63
C LEU A 52 -1.12 -0.08 11.97
N GLU A 53 -0.60 1.14 11.98
CA GLU A 53 -0.59 1.98 13.16
C GLU A 53 -2.01 2.19 13.69
N LEU A 54 -2.96 2.60 12.85
CA LEU A 54 -4.35 2.80 13.25
C LEU A 54 -4.97 1.53 13.83
N SER A 55 -4.72 0.36 13.24
CA SER A 55 -5.22 -0.92 13.74
C SER A 55 -4.69 -1.24 15.15
N THR A 56 -3.47 -0.79 15.47
CA THR A 56 -2.86 -0.95 16.80
C THR A 56 -3.57 -0.08 17.85
N TRP A 57 -4.03 1.12 17.46
CA TRP A 57 -4.75 2.03 18.35
C TRP A 57 -6.25 1.74 18.43
N ALA A 58 -6.84 1.19 17.37
CA ALA A 58 -8.25 0.89 17.26
C ALA A 58 -8.66 -0.38 18.01
N THR A 59 -7.73 -1.30 18.32
CA THR A 59 -8.16 -2.67 18.62
C THR A 59 -8.82 -2.88 19.99
N HIS A 60 -8.40 -2.34 21.14
CA HIS A 60 -9.17 -2.63 22.40
C HIS A 60 -8.71 -1.93 23.69
N PRO A 61 -7.42 -1.72 23.98
CA PRO A 61 -6.99 -1.45 25.36
C PRO A 61 -7.44 -0.09 25.89
N ARG A 62 -7.53 0.94 25.04
CA ARG A 62 -7.83 2.31 25.47
C ARG A 62 -9.30 2.49 25.79
N VAL A 63 -10.19 1.94 24.96
CA VAL A 63 -11.64 1.95 25.20
C VAL A 63 -11.97 1.12 26.43
N GLU A 64 -11.34 -0.05 26.58
CA GLU A 64 -11.56 -0.93 27.72
C GLU A 64 -11.02 -0.34 29.03
N LYS A 65 -9.88 0.37 28.98
CA LYS A 65 -9.35 1.12 30.12
C LYS A 65 -10.25 2.28 30.50
N ILE A 66 -10.79 3.04 29.54
CA ILE A 66 -11.74 4.12 29.83
C ILE A 66 -13.06 3.55 30.38
N ALA A 67 -13.56 2.43 29.81
CA ALA A 67 -14.78 1.78 30.29
C ALA A 67 -14.64 1.25 31.72
N ARG A 68 -13.49 0.66 32.07
CA ARG A 68 -13.19 0.21 33.44
C ARG A 68 -12.91 1.36 34.40
N ASP A 69 -12.03 2.29 34.03
CA ASP A 69 -11.50 3.30 34.95
C ASP A 69 -12.42 4.52 35.11
N ARG A 70 -13.15 4.90 34.06
CA ARG A 70 -14.04 6.09 34.07
C ARG A 70 -15.52 5.73 34.17
N LEU A 71 -15.95 4.62 33.57
CA LEU A 71 -17.35 4.19 33.61
C LEU A 71 -17.61 3.05 34.61
N HIS A 72 -16.58 2.54 35.30
CA HIS A 72 -16.67 1.42 36.25
C HIS A 72 -17.38 0.17 35.68
N MET A 73 -17.29 -0.04 34.36
CA MET A 73 -17.90 -1.19 33.69
C MET A 73 -17.11 -2.46 34.01
N VAL A 74 -17.83 -3.54 34.32
CA VAL A 74 -17.27 -4.87 34.61
C VAL A 74 -17.67 -5.83 33.50
N THR A 75 -16.71 -6.61 33.00
CA THR A 75 -16.93 -7.56 31.91
C THR A 75 -17.90 -8.66 32.36
N PRO A 76 -19.02 -8.88 31.65
CA PRO A 76 -19.96 -9.94 32.00
C PRO A 76 -19.36 -11.33 31.67
N ASP A 77 -19.69 -12.32 32.50
CA ASP A 77 -19.37 -13.74 32.25
C ASP A 77 -20.15 -14.27 31.03
N ALA A 78 -19.77 -15.44 30.49
CA ALA A 78 -20.33 -16.05 29.28
C ALA A 78 -21.87 -16.26 29.30
N ILE A 79 -22.50 -16.10 30.46
CA ILE A 79 -23.96 -16.21 30.70
C ILE A 79 -24.60 -14.82 30.94
N GLY A 80 -23.89 -13.73 30.64
CA GLY A 80 -24.40 -12.35 30.75
C GLY A 80 -24.52 -11.83 32.20
N ARG A 81 -23.89 -12.49 33.17
CA ARG A 81 -23.92 -12.07 34.58
C ARG A 81 -22.70 -11.21 34.91
N VAL A 82 -22.93 -10.07 35.54
CA VAL A 82 -21.86 -9.17 36.02
C VAL A 82 -21.23 -9.82 37.26
N VAL A 83 -19.97 -10.25 37.16
CA VAL A 83 -19.24 -10.84 38.30
C VAL A 83 -18.74 -9.71 39.19
N PRO A 84 -19.14 -9.60 40.47
CA PRO A 84 -18.60 -8.57 41.36
C PRO A 84 -17.10 -8.78 41.57
N PRO A 85 -16.28 -7.70 41.61
CA PRO A 85 -14.84 -7.82 41.76
C PRO A 85 -14.51 -8.58 43.04
N ALA A 86 -13.69 -9.63 42.93
CA ALA A 86 -13.29 -10.47 44.05
C ALA A 86 -12.67 -9.60 45.16
N VAL A 87 -13.38 -9.48 46.29
CA VAL A 87 -12.89 -8.81 47.50
C VAL A 87 -11.63 -9.54 47.96
N LYS A 88 -10.47 -8.92 47.78
CA LYS A 88 -9.24 -9.39 48.43
C LYS A 88 -9.47 -9.31 49.94
N LYS A 89 -9.61 -10.46 50.58
CA LYS A 89 -9.62 -10.57 52.04
C LYS A 89 -8.31 -10.02 52.58
N ALA A 90 -8.39 -8.86 53.23
CA ALA A 90 -7.34 -8.37 54.10
C ALA A 90 -7.31 -9.24 55.37
N GLY A 91 -6.12 -9.73 55.72
CA GLY A 91 -5.80 -10.22 57.05
C GLY A 91 -5.95 -11.73 57.27
N ARG A 92 -4.83 -12.44 57.24
CA ARG A 92 -4.21 -12.96 58.47
C ARG A 92 -2.71 -13.14 58.25
#